data_AF-A0A4Q3UNQ0-F1
#
_entry.id   AF-A0A4Q3UNQ0-F1
#
_cell.length_a   1.000
_cell.length_b   1.000
_cell.length_c   1.000
_cell.angle_alpha   90.00
_cell.angle_beta   90.00
_cell.angle_gamma   90.00
#
_symmetry.space_group_name_H-M   'P 1'
#
loop_
_entity.id
_entity.type
_entity.pdbx_description
1 polymer ?
#
loop_
_entity_poly.entity_id
_entity_poly.type
_entity_poly.pdbx_seq_one_letter_code
_entity_poly.pdbx_strand_id
1 'polypeptide(L)'
;MKRSHKLGLTALGMAGAASVLALVAIAAPTPSKISLAGSRVDNFMLADQTGMGHELYYFKDAAAIVIVASVDGDATSKRAEAALVKLQSQYKDKNVRFVMLDSGLNSKRGQFDGKPGSAEIPVLADELQLVGRSLGVTTTGEAFVVEPKTWKVAYHGPIDGSFADKKVANGDVSTALNAVLAGKAPPVVEASFKGAKIDFPDRAKAADFAKISYSKDVAPILADKCVVCHTEGGMGPFKMDKFEVVKTMAPMIRESLRTGRMPPYHSDPH
;
A
#
# COMPACT_ATOMS: atom_id res chain seq x y z
N MET A 1 -32.80 71.73 -44.03
CA MET A 1 -32.58 72.18 -42.64
C MET A 1 -33.92 72.30 -41.92
N LYS A 2 -34.22 71.42 -40.96
CA LYS A 2 -35.08 71.67 -39.78
C LYS A 2 -35.17 70.40 -38.93
N ARG A 3 -34.88 70.55 -37.62
CA ARG A 3 -35.12 69.57 -36.55
C ARG A 3 -36.63 69.38 -36.34
N SER A 4 -37.05 68.18 -35.93
CA SER A 4 -37.93 68.01 -34.75
C SER A 4 -38.04 66.53 -34.35
N HIS A 5 -37.86 66.26 -33.06
CA HIS A 5 -38.29 65.03 -32.36
C HIS A 5 -39.79 65.07 -32.05
N LYS A 6 -40.45 63.90 -32.00
CA LYS A 6 -41.53 63.46 -31.06
C LYS A 6 -41.63 61.92 -31.16
N LEU A 7 -41.18 61.14 -30.17
CA LEU A 7 -41.92 60.57 -29.01
C LEU A 7 -43.33 59.99 -29.30
N GLY A 8 -43.52 58.70 -28.98
CA GLY A 8 -44.75 58.23 -28.33
C GLY A 8 -45.30 56.84 -28.68
N LEU A 9 -45.18 55.93 -27.70
CA LEU A 9 -46.10 54.83 -27.31
C LEU A 9 -46.25 53.53 -28.13
N THR A 10 -45.61 52.48 -27.58
CA THR A 10 -46.14 51.17 -27.15
C THR A 10 -47.32 50.51 -27.89
N ALA A 11 -47.10 49.30 -28.38
CA ALA A 11 -48.06 48.20 -28.26
C ALA A 11 -47.33 46.85 -28.12
N LEU A 12 -47.77 46.10 -27.13
CA LEU A 12 -47.28 44.80 -26.66
C LEU A 12 -47.81 43.70 -27.59
N GLY A 13 -46.94 42.84 -28.12
CA GLY A 13 -47.31 41.68 -28.94
C GLY A 13 -46.59 40.42 -28.45
N MET A 14 -47.37 39.45 -27.96
CA MET A 14 -46.93 38.16 -27.43
C MET A 14 -45.96 37.43 -28.38
N ALA A 15 -44.77 37.09 -27.88
CA ALA A 15 -43.88 36.11 -28.51
C ALA A 15 -43.85 34.86 -27.62
N GLY A 16 -44.22 33.72 -28.20
CA GLY A 16 -44.27 32.42 -27.52
C GLY A 16 -42.89 31.99 -27.01
N ALA A 17 -42.85 31.52 -25.77
CA ALA A 17 -41.65 30.95 -25.17
C ALA A 17 -41.45 29.51 -25.66
N ALA A 18 -40.47 29.30 -26.54
CA ALA A 18 -39.88 27.98 -26.77
C ALA A 18 -38.66 27.83 -25.85
N SER A 19 -38.86 27.24 -24.68
CA SER A 19 -37.77 26.90 -23.77
C SER A 19 -37.01 25.69 -24.31
N VAL A 20 -35.84 25.94 -24.89
CA VAL A 20 -34.87 24.89 -25.21
C VAL A 20 -34.15 24.51 -23.90
N LEU A 21 -34.56 23.40 -23.28
CA LEU A 21 -33.78 22.79 -22.19
C LEU A 21 -32.51 22.18 -22.81
N ALA A 22 -31.38 22.89 -22.69
CA ALA A 22 -30.07 22.30 -22.95
C ALA A 22 -29.74 21.33 -21.81
N LEU A 23 -29.87 20.02 -22.07
CA LEU A 23 -29.37 18.98 -21.19
C LEU A 23 -27.83 19.05 -21.16
N VAL A 24 -27.27 19.66 -20.13
CA VAL A 24 -25.84 19.53 -19.83
C VAL A 24 -25.63 18.14 -19.22
N ALA A 25 -25.14 17.20 -20.02
CA ALA A 25 -24.72 15.90 -19.53
C ALA A 25 -23.47 16.11 -18.64
N ILE A 26 -23.65 16.09 -17.33
CA ILE A 26 -22.54 16.01 -16.37
C ILE A 26 -21.99 14.59 -16.49
N ALA A 27 -20.93 14.42 -17.28
CA ALA A 27 -20.18 13.18 -17.32
C ALA A 27 -19.65 12.89 -15.90
N ALA A 28 -20.02 11.75 -15.33
CA ALA A 28 -19.45 11.30 -14.07
C ALA A 28 -17.92 11.16 -14.24
N PRO A 29 -17.11 11.67 -13.32
CA PRO A 29 -15.67 11.52 -13.40
C PRO A 29 -15.33 10.03 -13.40
N THR A 30 -14.60 9.57 -14.41
CA THR A 30 -14.01 8.24 -14.40
C THR A 30 -13.10 8.14 -13.19
N PRO A 31 -13.20 7.07 -12.37
CA PRO A 31 -12.30 6.90 -11.23
C PRO A 31 -10.87 6.82 -11.76
N SER A 32 -10.09 7.89 -11.55
CA SER A 32 -8.65 7.87 -11.82
C SER A 32 -8.03 6.79 -10.95
N LYS A 33 -7.25 5.89 -11.56
CA LYS A 33 -6.44 4.93 -10.80
C LYS A 33 -5.59 5.74 -9.81
N ILE A 34 -5.77 5.49 -8.52
CA ILE A 34 -4.95 6.10 -7.47
C ILE A 34 -3.53 5.60 -7.71
N SER A 35 -2.60 6.53 -7.95
CA SER A 35 -1.17 6.21 -8.03
C SER A 35 -0.70 5.75 -6.65
N LEU A 36 0.04 4.64 -6.62
CA LEU A 36 0.66 4.11 -5.42
C LEU A 36 2.03 4.78 -5.18
N ALA A 37 2.67 5.31 -6.21
CA ALA A 37 3.83 6.18 -6.06
C ALA A 37 3.51 7.41 -5.20
N GLY A 38 4.43 7.75 -4.30
CA GLY A 38 4.29 8.79 -3.30
C GLY A 38 3.48 8.38 -2.06
N SER A 39 2.77 7.25 -2.09
CA SER A 39 2.07 6.71 -0.92
C SER A 39 3.07 6.26 0.15
N ARG A 40 2.68 6.42 1.42
CA ARG A 40 3.49 5.96 2.56
C ARG A 40 3.29 4.46 2.75
N VAL A 41 4.38 3.75 2.96
CA VAL A 41 4.40 2.35 3.37
C VAL A 41 4.47 2.30 4.89
N ASP A 42 3.42 1.73 5.50
CA ASP A 42 3.40 1.52 6.95
C ASP A 42 4.35 0.40 7.36
N ASN A 43 4.85 0.50 8.59
CA ASN A 43 5.69 -0.55 9.15
C ASN A 43 4.94 -1.90 9.27
N PHE A 44 5.71 -2.97 9.19
CA PHE A 44 5.26 -4.34 9.36
C PHE A 44 6.45 -5.22 9.73
N MET A 45 6.17 -6.37 10.34
CA MET A 45 7.14 -7.44 10.51
C MET A 45 6.53 -8.73 9.97
N LEU A 46 7.19 -9.35 8.99
CA LEU A 46 6.80 -10.65 8.43
C LEU A 46 7.98 -11.60 8.47
N ALA A 47 7.70 -12.89 8.63
CA ALA A 47 8.73 -13.93 8.55
C ALA A 47 8.97 -14.33 7.10
N ASP A 48 10.21 -14.65 6.76
CA ASP A 48 10.56 -15.28 5.50
C ASP A 48 10.51 -16.82 5.56
N GLN A 49 10.81 -17.47 4.43
CA GLN A 49 10.87 -18.92 4.29
C GLN A 49 11.92 -19.60 5.20
N THR A 50 12.87 -18.87 5.75
CA THR A 50 13.89 -19.39 6.68
C THR A 50 13.51 -19.19 8.15
N GLY A 51 12.36 -18.56 8.40
CA GLY A 51 11.91 -18.17 9.73
C GLY A 51 12.54 -16.89 10.25
N MET A 52 13.29 -16.15 9.42
CA MET A 52 13.82 -14.84 9.80
C MET A 52 12.72 -13.79 9.72
N GLY A 53 12.51 -13.06 10.81
CA GLY A 53 11.63 -11.89 10.85
C GLY A 53 12.28 -10.69 10.17
N HIS A 54 11.55 -10.04 9.26
CA HIS A 54 11.96 -8.81 8.58
C HIS A 54 11.00 -7.70 8.96
N GLU A 55 11.47 -6.76 9.78
CA GLU A 55 10.75 -5.52 10.07
C GLU A 55 11.14 -4.44 9.04
N LEU A 56 10.17 -3.86 8.33
CA LEU A 56 10.47 -2.88 7.28
C LEU A 56 11.30 -1.71 7.81
N TYR A 57 10.91 -1.11 8.94
CA TYR A 57 11.61 0.06 9.49
C TYR A 57 12.95 -0.25 10.14
N TYR A 58 13.28 -1.52 10.37
CA TYR A 58 14.65 -1.92 10.74
C TYR A 58 15.65 -1.55 9.63
N PHE A 59 15.21 -1.52 8.37
CA PHE A 59 16.04 -1.15 7.22
C PHE A 59 16.07 0.36 6.92
N LYS A 60 15.88 1.22 7.93
CA LYS A 60 15.92 2.69 7.77
C LYS A 60 17.22 3.22 7.15
N ASP A 61 18.33 2.50 7.33
CA ASP A 61 19.65 2.86 6.83
C ASP A 61 19.97 2.24 5.45
N ALA A 62 19.04 1.44 4.89
CA ALA A 62 19.14 0.98 3.51
C ALA A 62 19.02 2.16 2.53
N ALA A 63 19.68 2.06 1.37
CA ALA A 63 19.59 3.10 0.35
C ALA A 63 18.26 3.03 -0.41
N ALA A 64 17.72 1.82 -0.59
CA ALA A 64 16.40 1.56 -1.15
C ALA A 64 15.93 0.15 -0.73
N ILE A 65 14.62 -0.09 -0.79
CA ILE A 65 14.02 -1.41 -0.58
C ILE A 65 13.15 -1.74 -1.79
N VAL A 66 13.37 -2.90 -2.40
CA VAL A 66 12.54 -3.43 -3.48
C VAL A 66 11.67 -4.55 -2.93
N ILE A 67 10.37 -4.40 -3.07
CA ILE A 67 9.37 -5.41 -2.71
C ILE A 67 8.68 -5.86 -3.99
N VAL A 68 8.61 -7.16 -4.24
CA VAL A 68 7.86 -7.72 -5.39
C VAL A 68 6.75 -8.63 -4.90
N ALA A 69 5.54 -8.42 -5.38
CA ALA A 69 4.41 -9.27 -5.03
C ALA A 69 4.58 -10.68 -5.61
N SER A 70 4.27 -11.68 -4.81
CA SER A 70 4.35 -13.08 -5.20
C SER A 70 3.20 -13.90 -4.65
N VAL A 71 3.08 -15.10 -5.19
CA VAL A 71 2.27 -16.19 -4.65
C VAL A 71 3.11 -17.45 -4.75
N ASP A 72 3.16 -18.24 -3.68
CA ASP A 72 3.88 -19.51 -3.70
C ASP A 72 3.39 -20.43 -4.85
N GLY A 73 4.33 -21.10 -5.50
CA GLY A 73 4.07 -21.99 -6.63
C GLY A 73 3.76 -21.32 -7.99
N ASP A 74 3.50 -20.00 -8.04
CA ASP A 74 3.17 -19.28 -9.28
C ASP A 74 4.38 -19.09 -10.22
N ALA A 75 4.16 -19.27 -11.52
CA ALA A 75 5.21 -19.15 -12.54
C ALA A 75 5.73 -17.71 -12.71
N THR A 76 4.89 -16.70 -12.52
CA THR A 76 5.33 -15.30 -12.58
C THR A 76 6.19 -14.96 -11.37
N SER A 77 5.83 -15.48 -10.19
CA SER A 77 6.63 -15.36 -8.97
C SER A 77 8.02 -15.98 -9.11
N LYS A 78 8.14 -17.19 -9.67
CA LYS A 78 9.44 -17.83 -9.95
C LYS A 78 10.31 -17.01 -10.92
N ARG A 79 9.70 -16.43 -11.96
CA ARG A 79 10.42 -15.53 -12.88
C ARG A 79 10.87 -14.25 -12.17
N ALA A 80 10.03 -13.71 -11.29
CA ALA A 80 10.32 -12.50 -10.53
C ALA A 80 11.49 -12.69 -9.57
N GLU A 81 11.55 -13.83 -8.88
CA GLU A 81 12.67 -14.22 -8.02
C GLU A 81 13.99 -14.23 -8.80
N ALA A 82 14.03 -14.90 -9.96
CA ALA A 82 15.21 -14.93 -10.82
C ALA A 82 15.62 -13.54 -11.34
N ALA A 83 14.66 -12.64 -11.58
CA ALA A 83 14.94 -11.25 -11.95
C ALA A 83 15.50 -10.44 -10.75
N LEU A 84 14.99 -10.68 -9.54
CA LEU A 84 15.49 -10.06 -8.32
C LEU A 84 16.90 -10.50 -7.97
N VAL A 85 17.26 -11.78 -8.14
CA VAL A 85 18.64 -12.26 -7.97
C VAL A 85 19.61 -11.51 -8.89
N LYS A 86 19.22 -11.28 -10.16
CA LYS A 86 20.02 -10.49 -11.10
C LYS A 86 20.19 -9.03 -10.64
N LEU A 87 19.11 -8.39 -10.20
CA LEU A 87 19.16 -7.04 -9.66
C LEU A 87 20.02 -6.97 -8.39
N GLN A 88 19.84 -7.90 -7.45
CA GLN A 88 20.64 -7.99 -6.24
C GLN A 88 22.14 -8.06 -6.55
N SER A 89 22.53 -8.86 -7.56
CA SER A 89 23.92 -8.93 -8.04
C SER A 89 24.42 -7.59 -8.61
N GLN A 90 23.60 -6.90 -9.41
CA GLN A 90 23.94 -5.59 -10.00
C GLN A 90 24.10 -4.49 -8.94
N TYR A 91 23.34 -4.56 -7.85
CA TYR A 91 23.27 -3.54 -6.79
C TYR A 91 23.95 -3.98 -5.48
N LYS A 92 24.76 -5.04 -5.50
CA LYS A 92 25.36 -5.66 -4.29
C LYS A 92 26.09 -4.67 -3.35
N ASP A 93 26.75 -3.66 -3.93
CA ASP A 93 27.54 -2.66 -3.19
C ASP A 93 26.77 -1.35 -2.95
N LYS A 94 25.46 -1.33 -3.19
CA LYS A 94 24.61 -0.14 -3.09
C LYS A 94 23.69 -0.12 -1.88
N ASN A 95 23.82 -1.10 -0.98
CA ASN A 95 22.99 -1.22 0.23
C ASN A 95 21.48 -1.19 -0.08
N VAL A 96 21.07 -1.92 -1.12
CA VAL A 96 19.67 -2.10 -1.51
C VAL A 96 19.17 -3.42 -0.95
N ARG A 97 17.95 -3.42 -0.39
CA ARG A 97 17.29 -4.65 0.09
C ARG A 97 16.31 -5.13 -0.98
N PHE A 98 16.28 -6.43 -1.23
CA PHE A 98 15.36 -7.06 -2.17
C PHE A 98 14.59 -8.14 -1.43
N VAL A 99 13.26 -8.07 -1.47
CA VAL A 99 12.36 -9.05 -0.85
C VAL A 99 11.18 -9.31 -1.78
N MET A 100 10.56 -10.48 -1.61
CA MET A 100 9.27 -10.81 -2.20
C MET A 100 8.21 -10.81 -1.10
N LEU A 101 6.97 -10.54 -1.47
CA LEU A 101 5.81 -10.50 -0.57
C LEU A 101 4.78 -11.50 -1.06
N ASP A 102 4.68 -12.65 -0.39
CA ASP A 102 3.66 -13.66 -0.68
C ASP A 102 2.35 -13.30 0.03
N SER A 103 1.39 -12.78 -0.74
CA SER A 103 0.04 -12.48 -0.27
C SER A 103 -0.98 -13.51 -0.78
N GLY A 104 -0.56 -14.72 -1.15
CA GLY A 104 -1.46 -15.79 -1.55
C GLY A 104 -2.36 -16.28 -0.41
N LEU A 105 -3.55 -16.78 -0.73
CA LEU A 105 -4.48 -17.35 0.27
C LEU A 105 -3.92 -18.57 1.01
N ASN A 106 -2.95 -19.23 0.39
CA ASN A 106 -2.24 -20.36 0.96
C ASN A 106 -0.84 -19.97 1.44
N SER A 107 -0.53 -18.68 1.58
CA SER A 107 0.73 -18.26 2.18
C SER A 107 0.83 -18.85 3.58
N LYS A 108 1.98 -19.46 3.91
CA LYS A 108 2.17 -20.17 5.18
C LYS A 108 3.39 -19.66 5.91
N ARG A 109 3.23 -19.56 7.22
CA ARG A 109 4.27 -19.48 8.24
C ARG A 109 4.50 -20.88 8.80
N GLY A 110 5.76 -21.29 8.91
CA GLY A 110 6.12 -22.50 9.66
C GLY A 110 6.59 -23.69 8.84
N GLN A 111 6.50 -23.67 7.50
CA GLN A 111 7.34 -24.55 6.68
C GLN A 111 8.61 -23.80 6.37
N PHE A 112 9.65 -24.10 7.14
CA PHE A 112 10.93 -23.43 7.00
C PHE A 112 11.88 -24.24 6.13
N ASP A 113 12.49 -23.57 5.17
CA ASP A 113 13.60 -24.07 4.36
C ASP A 113 14.86 -23.29 4.78
N GLY A 114 15.94 -24.01 5.09
CA GLY A 114 17.21 -23.42 5.47
C GLY A 114 17.29 -22.97 6.94
N LYS A 115 18.08 -21.93 7.18
CA LYS A 115 18.35 -21.37 8.53
C LYS A 115 18.04 -19.87 8.52
N PRO A 116 17.61 -19.27 9.64
CA PRO A 116 17.32 -17.84 9.68
C PRO A 116 18.41 -16.99 9.02
N GLY A 117 18.06 -16.28 7.95
CA GLY A 117 18.95 -15.39 7.20
C GLY A 117 19.75 -16.05 6.07
N SER A 118 19.51 -17.33 5.77
CA SER A 118 20.16 -18.01 4.64
C SER A 118 19.46 -17.78 3.29
N ALA A 119 18.32 -17.06 3.27
CA ALA A 119 17.59 -16.77 2.05
C ALA A 119 18.39 -15.85 1.12
N GLU A 120 18.58 -16.25 -0.14
CA GLU A 120 19.15 -15.37 -1.17
C GLU A 120 18.22 -14.19 -1.45
N ILE A 121 16.94 -14.49 -1.71
CA ILE A 121 15.84 -13.54 -1.75
C ILE A 121 14.82 -13.94 -0.68
N PRO A 122 14.64 -13.15 0.40
CA PRO A 122 13.59 -13.39 1.38
C PRO A 122 12.19 -13.28 0.74
N VAL A 123 11.35 -14.29 0.96
CA VAL A 123 9.93 -14.30 0.57
C VAL A 123 9.10 -14.17 1.84
N LEU A 124 8.54 -12.98 2.07
CA LEU A 124 7.80 -12.62 3.27
C LEU A 124 6.38 -13.18 3.21
N ALA A 125 5.99 -13.97 4.21
CA ALA A 125 4.66 -14.57 4.29
C ALA A 125 3.63 -13.56 4.85
N ASP A 126 2.72 -13.07 4.01
CA ASP A 126 1.61 -12.16 4.36
C ASP A 126 0.28 -12.92 4.46
N GLU A 127 0.22 -13.86 5.40
CA GLU A 127 -0.91 -14.79 5.59
C GLU A 127 -2.25 -14.08 5.79
N LEU A 128 -2.24 -12.98 6.53
CA LEU A 128 -3.44 -12.17 6.82
C LEU A 128 -3.73 -11.15 5.72
N GLN A 129 -2.91 -11.12 4.67
CA GLN A 129 -2.97 -10.18 3.56
C GLN A 129 -2.98 -8.71 3.99
N LEU A 130 -2.47 -8.40 5.17
CA LEU A 130 -2.54 -7.07 5.77
C LEU A 130 -1.54 -6.14 5.10
N VAL A 131 -0.39 -6.66 4.66
CA VAL A 131 0.67 -5.88 4.00
C VAL A 131 0.33 -5.65 2.54
N GLY A 132 0.01 -6.71 1.79
CA GLY A 132 -0.37 -6.63 0.38
C GLY A 132 -1.60 -5.76 0.16
N ARG A 133 -2.60 -5.82 1.05
CA ARG A 133 -3.74 -4.88 0.99
C ARG A 133 -3.31 -3.44 1.20
N SER A 134 -2.48 -3.16 2.21
CA SER A 134 -2.03 -1.79 2.51
C SER A 134 -1.14 -1.20 1.41
N LEU A 135 -0.33 -2.03 0.75
CA LEU A 135 0.52 -1.63 -0.37
C LEU A 135 -0.24 -1.48 -1.68
N GLY A 136 -1.49 -1.93 -1.77
CA GLY A 136 -2.28 -1.89 -3.00
C GLY A 136 -1.97 -3.00 -4.01
N VAL A 137 -1.31 -4.09 -3.59
CA VAL A 137 -0.94 -5.24 -4.43
C VAL A 137 -2.17 -5.84 -5.13
N THR A 138 -2.08 -6.18 -6.40
CA THR A 138 -3.16 -6.76 -7.21
C THR A 138 -2.76 -8.02 -7.98
N THR A 139 -1.50 -8.14 -8.38
CA THR A 139 -1.00 -9.23 -9.23
C THR A 139 0.41 -9.65 -8.86
N THR A 140 0.80 -10.88 -9.18
CA THR A 140 2.19 -11.33 -9.01
C THR A 140 3.15 -10.60 -9.95
N GLY A 141 4.39 -10.37 -9.50
CA GLY A 141 5.44 -9.74 -10.29
C GLY A 141 5.37 -8.21 -10.40
N GLU A 142 4.40 -7.55 -9.77
CA GLU A 142 4.43 -6.10 -9.61
C GLU A 142 5.46 -5.71 -8.54
N ALA A 143 6.24 -4.68 -8.82
CA ALA A 143 7.36 -4.24 -8.00
C ALA A 143 7.11 -2.87 -7.39
N PHE A 144 7.60 -2.69 -6.17
CA PHE A 144 7.60 -1.44 -5.43
C PHE A 144 9.05 -1.10 -5.06
N VAL A 145 9.50 0.12 -5.37
CA VAL A 145 10.74 0.67 -4.81
C VAL A 145 10.35 1.63 -3.70
N VAL A 146 10.77 1.36 -2.48
CA VAL A 146 10.52 2.17 -1.28
C VAL A 146 11.79 2.94 -0.94
N GLU A 147 11.63 4.24 -0.66
CA GLU A 147 12.69 5.11 -0.17
C GLU A 147 12.67 5.16 1.38
N PRO A 148 13.66 4.59 2.08
CA PRO A 148 13.62 4.48 3.55
C PRO A 148 13.64 5.82 4.31
N LYS A 149 14.14 6.89 3.69
CA LYS A 149 14.15 8.24 4.29
C LYS A 149 12.74 8.80 4.49
N THR A 150 11.83 8.50 3.57
CA THR A 150 10.47 9.03 3.57
C THR A 150 9.42 7.95 3.84
N TRP A 151 9.81 6.68 3.74
CA TRP A 151 8.94 5.51 3.70
C TRP A 151 7.88 5.61 2.61
N LYS A 152 8.20 6.27 1.50
CA LYS A 152 7.29 6.39 0.36
C LYS A 152 7.68 5.43 -0.75
N VAL A 153 6.66 4.98 -1.48
CA VAL A 153 6.86 4.28 -2.75
C VAL A 153 7.42 5.30 -3.75
N ALA A 154 8.66 5.14 -4.17
CA ALA A 154 9.29 5.94 -5.21
C ALA A 154 8.88 5.46 -6.62
N TYR A 155 8.59 4.17 -6.76
CA TYR A 155 8.16 3.55 -8.02
C TYR A 155 7.25 2.36 -7.78
N HIS A 156 6.20 2.24 -8.60
CA HIS A 156 5.35 1.06 -8.71
C HIS A 156 5.24 0.64 -10.18
N GLY A 157 5.52 -0.62 -10.49
CA GLY A 157 5.50 -1.06 -11.88
C GLY A 157 6.13 -2.41 -12.15
N PRO A 158 6.45 -2.73 -13.42
CA PRO A 158 7.17 -3.96 -13.75
C PRO A 158 8.62 -3.93 -13.24
N ILE A 159 9.17 -5.12 -12.98
CA ILE A 159 10.59 -5.32 -12.62
C ILE A 159 11.48 -4.88 -13.79
N ASP A 160 11.16 -5.38 -14.98
CA ASP A 160 11.81 -5.09 -16.26
C ASP A 160 10.79 -5.23 -17.42
N GLY A 161 11.25 -5.04 -18.66
CA GLY A 161 10.39 -5.13 -19.85
C GLY A 161 9.67 -6.46 -20.07
N SER A 162 10.10 -7.56 -19.43
CA SER A 162 9.42 -8.88 -19.51
C SER A 162 8.20 -9.00 -18.59
N PHE A 163 8.05 -8.08 -17.63
CA PHE A 163 6.87 -7.96 -16.76
C PHE A 163 5.94 -6.83 -17.18
N ALA A 164 6.32 -6.02 -18.17
CA ALA A 164 5.54 -4.88 -18.62
C ALA A 164 4.31 -5.31 -19.44
N ASP A 165 3.14 -4.72 -19.15
CA ASP A 165 1.95 -4.83 -20.02
C ASP A 165 2.12 -3.95 -21.26
N LYS A 166 2.66 -2.75 -21.08
CA LYS A 166 3.05 -1.82 -22.14
C LYS A 166 4.47 -1.35 -21.91
N LYS A 167 5.27 -1.33 -22.98
CA LYS A 167 6.63 -0.82 -22.91
C LYS A 167 6.61 0.68 -22.63
N VAL A 168 7.25 1.06 -21.53
CA VAL A 168 7.51 2.45 -21.15
C VAL A 168 9.02 2.58 -21.00
N ALA A 169 9.63 3.50 -21.75
CA ALA A 169 11.05 3.77 -21.61
C ALA A 169 11.34 4.27 -20.19
N ASN A 170 12.38 3.73 -19.54
CA ASN A 170 12.77 4.06 -18.16
C ASN A 170 11.71 3.69 -17.09
N GLY A 171 10.71 2.89 -17.45
CA GLY A 171 9.67 2.38 -16.54
C GLY A 171 10.01 1.00 -16.00
N ASP A 172 11.16 0.88 -15.31
CA ASP A 172 11.64 -0.34 -14.70
C ASP A 172 12.33 -0.08 -13.35
N VAL A 173 12.50 -1.14 -12.56
CA VAL A 173 13.07 -1.05 -11.20
C VAL A 173 14.51 -0.54 -11.22
N SER A 174 15.31 -0.91 -12.22
CA SER A 174 16.72 -0.50 -12.29
C SER A 174 16.84 1.01 -12.48
N THR A 175 16.03 1.59 -13.36
CA THR A 175 16.00 3.04 -13.58
C THR A 175 15.51 3.78 -12.34
N ALA A 176 14.47 3.28 -11.67
CA ALA A 176 13.97 3.85 -10.43
C ALA A 176 15.01 3.79 -9.30
N LEU A 177 15.68 2.64 -9.11
CA LEU A 177 16.74 2.48 -8.13
C LEU A 177 17.88 3.46 -8.36
N ASN A 178 18.38 3.57 -9.58
CA ASN A 178 19.46 4.51 -9.89
C ASN A 178 19.09 5.97 -9.58
N ALA A 179 17.84 6.37 -9.81
CA ALA A 179 17.35 7.69 -9.43
C ALA A 179 17.33 7.88 -7.91
N VAL A 180 16.74 6.93 -7.17
CA VAL A 180 16.65 6.96 -5.70
C VAL A 180 18.04 7.00 -5.05
N LEU A 181 18.96 6.14 -5.53
CA LEU A 181 20.36 6.11 -5.06
C LEU A 181 21.10 7.43 -5.34
N ALA A 182 20.73 8.14 -6.40
CA ALA A 182 21.26 9.47 -6.71
C ALA A 182 20.52 10.61 -5.97
N GLY A 183 19.57 10.31 -5.09
CA GLY A 183 18.75 11.30 -4.38
C GLY A 183 17.78 12.06 -5.29
N LYS A 184 17.34 11.44 -6.40
CA LYS A 184 16.43 12.02 -7.40
C LYS A 184 15.13 11.21 -7.48
N ALA A 185 14.06 11.88 -7.89
CA ALA A 185 12.82 11.19 -8.26
C ALA A 185 13.03 10.38 -9.55
N PRO A 186 12.50 9.13 -9.64
CA PRO A 186 12.47 8.39 -10.88
C PRO A 186 11.75 9.15 -12.00
N PRO A 187 12.23 9.07 -13.26
CA PRO A 187 11.58 9.74 -14.40
C PRO A 187 10.21 9.13 -14.72
N VAL A 188 10.01 7.85 -14.40
CA VAL A 188 8.74 7.15 -14.45
C VAL A 188 8.51 6.57 -13.07
N VAL A 189 7.40 6.95 -12.43
CA VAL A 189 7.04 6.51 -11.08
C VAL A 189 5.97 5.41 -11.09
N GLU A 190 5.25 5.28 -12.21
CA GLU A 190 4.17 4.35 -12.43
C GLU A 190 4.28 3.77 -13.84
N ALA A 191 4.27 2.44 -13.97
CA ALA A 191 4.25 1.79 -15.27
C ALA A 191 3.37 0.53 -15.24
N SER A 192 2.68 0.24 -16.35
CA SER A 192 1.77 -0.90 -16.43
C SER A 192 2.52 -2.23 -16.48
N PHE A 193 2.09 -3.18 -15.68
CA PHE A 193 2.67 -4.53 -15.56
C PHE A 193 1.61 -5.61 -15.84
N LYS A 194 2.09 -6.82 -16.09
CA LYS A 194 1.27 -8.01 -16.31
C LYS A 194 1.71 -9.13 -15.38
N GLY A 195 0.75 -9.61 -14.59
CA GLY A 195 0.91 -10.68 -13.62
C GLY A 195 -0.34 -11.55 -13.49
N ALA A 196 -0.25 -12.62 -12.71
CA ALA A 196 -1.43 -13.39 -12.31
C ALA A 196 -2.16 -12.63 -11.20
N LYS A 197 -3.50 -12.60 -11.24
CA LYS A 197 -4.29 -11.92 -10.21
C LYS A 197 -4.06 -12.57 -8.84
N ILE A 198 -3.87 -11.75 -7.82
CA ILE A 198 -3.87 -12.18 -6.41
C ILE A 198 -5.25 -11.87 -5.82
N ASP A 199 -5.89 -12.88 -5.24
CA ASP A 199 -7.19 -12.70 -4.61
C ASP A 199 -7.05 -12.12 -3.20
N PHE A 200 -7.75 -11.02 -2.95
CA PHE A 200 -7.86 -10.37 -1.64
C PHE A 200 -9.33 -10.33 -1.21
N PRO A 201 -9.88 -11.42 -0.62
CA PRO A 201 -11.30 -11.55 -0.31
C PRO A 201 -11.84 -10.41 0.55
N ASP A 202 -11.03 -9.92 1.48
CA ASP A 202 -11.41 -8.83 2.38
C ASP A 202 -11.61 -7.49 1.67
N ARG A 203 -11.09 -7.29 0.44
CA ARG A 203 -11.41 -6.07 -0.34
C ARG A 203 -12.90 -5.98 -0.68
N ALA A 204 -13.55 -7.13 -0.90
CA ALA A 204 -14.99 -7.18 -1.17
C ALA A 204 -15.82 -6.83 0.08
N LYS A 205 -15.24 -6.96 1.28
CA LYS A 205 -15.90 -6.65 2.56
C LYS A 205 -15.81 -5.18 2.96
N ALA A 206 -15.30 -4.29 2.10
CA ALA A 206 -15.11 -2.88 2.42
C ALA A 206 -16.41 -2.20 2.93
N ALA A 207 -17.56 -2.53 2.34
CA ALA A 207 -18.85 -2.00 2.76
C ALA A 207 -19.28 -2.49 4.16
N ASP A 208 -18.88 -3.70 4.54
CA ASP A 208 -19.14 -4.24 5.87
C ASP A 208 -18.15 -3.70 6.90
N PHE A 209 -16.89 -3.53 6.53
CA PHE A 209 -15.90 -2.87 7.37
C PHE A 209 -16.28 -1.41 7.70
N ALA A 210 -16.94 -0.71 6.78
CA ALA A 210 -17.49 0.63 7.04
C ALA A 210 -18.59 0.65 8.12
N LYS A 211 -19.18 -0.49 8.47
CA LYS A 211 -20.22 -0.63 9.51
C LYS A 211 -19.66 -1.04 10.87
N ILE A 212 -18.35 -1.29 10.97
CA ILE A 212 -17.70 -1.70 12.23
C ILE A 212 -17.97 -0.64 13.29
N SER A 213 -18.59 -1.07 14.38
CA SER A 213 -18.91 -0.26 15.54
C SER A 213 -17.83 -0.41 16.61
N TYR A 214 -17.32 0.71 17.11
CA TYR A 214 -16.35 0.67 18.20
C TYR A 214 -16.90 -0.08 19.42
N SER A 215 -18.11 0.25 19.89
CA SER A 215 -18.64 -0.33 21.13
C SER A 215 -19.09 -1.78 21.00
N LYS A 216 -19.53 -2.21 19.81
CA LYS A 216 -20.05 -3.57 19.60
C LYS A 216 -18.98 -4.55 19.11
N ASP A 217 -18.05 -4.10 18.29
CA ASP A 217 -17.10 -4.99 17.59
C ASP A 217 -15.67 -4.83 18.11
N VAL A 218 -15.20 -3.60 18.36
CA VAL A 218 -13.80 -3.32 18.71
C VAL A 218 -13.55 -3.38 20.22
N ALA A 219 -14.38 -2.70 21.01
CA ALA A 219 -14.21 -2.59 22.46
C ALA A 219 -14.22 -3.96 23.17
N PRO A 220 -15.06 -4.94 22.79
CA PRO A 220 -14.98 -6.29 23.38
C PRO A 220 -13.65 -6.99 23.11
N ILE A 221 -13.08 -6.84 21.91
CA ILE A 221 -11.77 -7.41 21.56
C ILE A 221 -10.67 -6.76 22.40
N LEU A 222 -10.70 -5.43 22.53
CA LEU A 222 -9.73 -4.72 23.36
C LEU A 222 -9.85 -5.08 24.83
N ALA A 223 -11.08 -5.22 25.34
CA ALA A 223 -11.32 -5.65 26.72
C ALA A 223 -10.71 -7.03 26.99
N ASP A 224 -10.92 -7.99 26.07
CA ASP A 224 -10.43 -9.37 26.20
C ASP A 224 -8.91 -9.50 25.99
N LYS A 225 -8.32 -8.74 25.05
CA LYS A 225 -6.93 -8.94 24.61
C LYS A 225 -5.93 -7.88 25.08
N CYS A 226 -6.39 -6.68 25.43
CA CYS A 226 -5.49 -5.53 25.64
C CYS A 226 -5.67 -4.88 27.02
N VAL A 227 -6.91 -4.74 27.51
CA VAL A 227 -7.22 -4.01 28.75
C VAL A 227 -6.62 -4.69 30.00
N VAL A 228 -6.37 -6.01 29.95
CA VAL A 228 -5.66 -6.73 31.01
C VAL A 228 -4.33 -6.05 31.37
N CYS A 229 -3.58 -5.57 30.37
CA CYS A 229 -2.34 -4.83 30.59
C CYS A 229 -2.55 -3.30 30.52
N HIS A 230 -3.45 -2.84 29.65
CA HIS A 230 -3.75 -1.41 29.43
C HIS A 230 -4.88 -0.90 30.33
N THR A 231 -4.76 -1.16 31.63
CA THR A 231 -5.62 -0.60 32.68
C THR A 231 -4.87 0.48 33.47
N GLU A 232 -5.58 1.25 34.30
CA GLU A 232 -4.96 2.24 35.20
C GLU A 232 -3.98 1.53 36.15
N GLY A 233 -2.73 2.01 36.19
CA GLY A 233 -1.66 1.37 36.97
C GLY A 233 -1.18 0.01 36.44
N GLY A 234 -1.66 -0.42 35.27
CA GLY A 234 -1.23 -1.66 34.60
C GLY A 234 0.13 -1.53 33.91
N MET A 235 0.57 -2.62 33.27
CA MET A 235 1.86 -2.68 32.56
C MET A 235 1.88 -1.86 31.25
N GLY A 236 0.71 -1.64 30.64
CA GLY A 236 0.58 -0.89 29.40
C GLY A 236 0.90 0.60 29.60
N PRO A 237 1.56 1.27 28.63
CA PRO A 237 1.97 2.67 28.77
C PRO A 237 0.81 3.68 28.83
N PHE A 238 -0.40 3.23 28.54
CA PHE A 238 -1.63 4.02 28.62
C PHE A 238 -2.81 3.11 28.90
N LYS A 239 -3.86 3.70 29.48
CA LYS A 239 -5.12 3.02 29.76
C LYS A 239 -6.08 3.05 28.58
N MET A 240 -6.72 1.93 28.28
CA MET A 240 -7.74 1.78 27.25
C MET A 240 -9.17 1.90 27.83
N ASP A 241 -9.39 2.90 28.69
CA ASP A 241 -10.66 3.09 29.43
C ASP A 241 -11.67 4.00 28.70
N LYS A 242 -11.22 4.70 27.65
CA LYS A 242 -12.04 5.65 26.88
C LYS A 242 -11.81 5.51 25.38
N PHE A 243 -12.90 5.63 24.62
CA PHE A 243 -12.87 5.61 23.15
C PHE A 243 -11.85 6.59 22.57
N GLU A 244 -11.81 7.83 23.06
CA GLU A 244 -10.91 8.84 22.49
C GLU A 244 -9.44 8.55 22.69
N VAL A 245 -9.08 7.88 23.79
CA VAL A 245 -7.71 7.41 24.00
C VAL A 245 -7.37 6.33 22.99
N VAL A 246 -8.23 5.32 22.85
CA VAL A 246 -8.01 4.23 21.88
C VAL A 246 -7.97 4.75 20.44
N LYS A 247 -8.87 5.67 20.08
CA LYS A 247 -8.90 6.30 18.75
C LYS A 247 -7.61 7.08 18.46
N THR A 248 -7.13 7.83 19.43
CA THR A 248 -5.85 8.58 19.31
C THR A 248 -4.68 7.62 19.14
N MET A 249 -4.69 6.50 19.87
CA MET A 249 -3.64 5.49 19.83
C MET A 249 -3.80 4.48 18.69
N ALA A 250 -4.90 4.53 17.92
CA ALA A 250 -5.20 3.52 16.90
C ALA A 250 -4.07 3.32 15.86
N PRO A 251 -3.38 4.37 15.35
CA PRO A 251 -2.23 4.17 14.47
C PRO A 251 -1.09 3.41 15.15
N MET A 252 -0.79 3.74 16.41
CA MET A 252 0.23 3.06 17.23
C MET A 252 -0.15 1.61 17.55
N ILE A 253 -1.41 1.36 17.89
CA ILE A 253 -1.94 0.01 18.13
C ILE A 253 -1.80 -0.82 16.85
N ARG A 254 -2.24 -0.27 15.70
CA ARG A 254 -2.11 -0.93 14.39
C ARG A 254 -0.67 -1.27 14.08
N GLU A 255 0.26 -0.34 14.24
CA GLU A 255 1.68 -0.61 14.00
C GLU A 255 2.19 -1.71 14.94
N SER A 256 1.93 -1.59 16.24
CA SER A 256 2.41 -2.54 17.25
C SER A 256 1.93 -3.98 17.00
N LEU A 257 0.68 -4.14 16.54
CA LEU A 257 0.13 -5.42 16.14
C LEU A 257 0.79 -5.95 14.86
N ARG A 258 1.00 -5.09 13.86
CA ARG A 258 1.64 -5.47 12.58
C ARG A 258 3.12 -5.79 12.71
N THR A 259 3.79 -5.27 13.73
CA THR A 259 5.20 -5.55 14.02
C THR A 259 5.38 -6.58 15.14
N GLY A 260 4.30 -7.15 15.68
CA GLY A 260 4.36 -8.14 16.76
C GLY A 260 4.99 -7.62 18.07
N ARG A 261 4.99 -6.30 18.31
CA ARG A 261 5.51 -5.69 19.55
C ARG A 261 4.53 -5.80 20.73
N MET A 262 3.28 -6.16 20.44
CA MET A 262 2.19 -6.31 21.41
C MET A 262 1.50 -7.68 21.28
N PRO A 263 1.21 -8.40 22.38
CA PRO A 263 1.56 -8.07 23.78
C PRO A 263 3.08 -7.95 23.94
N PRO A 264 3.58 -7.22 24.97
CA PRO A 264 5.00 -6.93 25.10
C PRO A 264 5.81 -8.20 24.87
N TYR A 265 6.58 -8.20 23.79
CA TYR A 265 7.68 -9.12 23.66
C TYR A 265 8.55 -8.80 24.90
N HIS A 266 8.75 -9.78 25.79
CA HIS A 266 9.48 -9.69 27.09
C HIS A 266 8.66 -9.64 28.41
N SER A 267 7.46 -10.19 28.48
CA SER A 267 6.99 -10.76 29.76
C SER A 267 7.55 -12.19 29.89
N ASP A 268 8.86 -12.43 29.91
CA ASP A 268 9.69 -12.63 31.12
C ASP A 268 11.18 -12.78 30.68
N PRO A 269 12.19 -12.18 31.36
CA PRO A 269 13.61 -12.50 31.15
C PRO A 269 14.13 -13.66 32.03
N HIS A 270 13.27 -14.51 32.56
CA HIS A 270 13.60 -15.77 33.23
C HIS A 270 13.23 -17.01 32.42
#